data_AF-A0A1A8FND8-F1
#
_entry.id   AF-A0A1A8FND8-F1
#
_cell.length_a   1.000
_cell.length_b   1.000
_cell.length_c   1.000
_cell.angle_alpha   90.00
_cell.angle_beta   90.00
_cell.angle_gamma   90.00
#
_symmetry.space_group_name_H-M   'P 1'
#
loop_
_entity.id
_entity.type
_entity.pdbx_description
1 polymer ?
#
loop_
_entity_poly.entity_id
_entity_poly.type
_entity_poly.pdbx_seq_one_letter_code
_entity_poly.pdbx_strand_id
1 'polypeptide(L)'
;MSTSSLPALDPVGVEKRNIFVTQSEQIRSPGKVQETDLKSLKNSQVVKKQEELNEVDVQLAVKRQEFNNRSEVLAQRRSELETKQQQAREKTTKFERFVAENEVKQRTALQRCEATREQNILKQREIEALTEELEHLRARKQVLTQRIANFKIYEEYLMKTLDHLPSIYHDSGYEAVVVPILRRYETLSTTRQELLQRFKKLEMEVKQGHQQLRTIKQQHSIRKLMASKEVSDLQTDTETLKEKNMKAELNLTMQQDACREMVVETQRLLMAIRNLAQQCYLPAYGPLESMKELMMMDMVKEYILDMADTEKRGRRKMESSLATTSTAASTNQRGKGSFKSIRNKPLLKSSSRKSETSD
;
A
#
# COMPACT_ATOMS: atom_id res chain seq x y z
N MET A 1 -34.16 15.18 3.39
CA MET A 1 -32.92 15.99 3.40
C MET A 1 -33.31 17.45 3.43
N SER A 2 -32.47 18.29 4.05
CA SER A 2 -32.80 19.67 4.44
C SER A 2 -32.38 20.71 3.38
N THR A 3 -32.76 21.99 3.59
CA THR A 3 -32.29 23.22 2.89
C THR A 3 -32.73 23.37 1.43
N SER A 4 -32.99 24.55 0.84
CA SER A 4 -33.03 25.98 1.27
C SER A 4 -33.86 26.75 0.22
N SER A 5 -34.86 27.58 0.55
CA SER A 5 -34.79 29.00 0.98
C SER A 5 -34.42 30.04 -0.12
N LEU A 6 -35.23 31.13 -0.18
CA LEU A 6 -35.01 32.45 -0.84
C LEU A 6 -35.35 32.56 -2.36
N PRO A 7 -35.73 33.76 -2.86
CA PRO A 7 -37.00 34.44 -2.52
C PRO A 7 -37.76 34.98 -3.75
N ALA A 8 -39.07 35.26 -3.61
CA ALA A 8 -39.82 36.00 -4.63
C ALA A 8 -39.48 37.50 -4.57
N LEU A 9 -39.25 38.11 -5.73
CA LEU A 9 -39.05 39.56 -5.91
C LEU A 9 -40.25 40.14 -6.67
N ASP A 10 -41.18 40.77 -5.94
CA ASP A 10 -42.24 41.57 -6.54
C ASP A 10 -41.71 42.98 -6.91
N PRO A 11 -41.84 43.43 -8.17
CA PRO A 11 -41.48 44.79 -8.54
C PRO A 11 -42.62 45.76 -8.20
N VAL A 12 -42.42 46.49 -7.11
CA VAL A 12 -42.70 47.93 -6.93
C VAL A 12 -43.77 48.52 -7.87
N GLY A 13 -44.99 48.72 -7.33
CA GLY A 13 -45.97 49.60 -7.96
C GLY A 13 -45.52 51.06 -7.91
N VAL A 14 -45.31 51.68 -9.06
CA VAL A 14 -44.92 53.10 -9.16
C VAL A 14 -46.14 54.01 -9.17
N GLU A 15 -46.07 55.08 -8.38
CA GLU A 15 -47.15 56.02 -8.12
C GLU A 15 -47.68 56.75 -9.36
N LYS A 16 -49.01 56.96 -9.40
CA LYS A 16 -49.62 58.00 -10.24
C LYS A 16 -49.34 59.37 -9.62
N ARG A 17 -48.41 60.14 -10.19
CA ARG A 17 -48.26 61.59 -9.92
C ARG A 17 -48.31 62.37 -11.23
N ASN A 18 -49.50 62.88 -11.57
CA ASN A 18 -49.63 63.96 -12.55
C ASN A 18 -49.86 65.26 -11.78
N ILE A 19 -48.91 66.18 -11.90
CA ILE A 19 -48.90 67.49 -11.25
C ILE A 19 -49.21 68.57 -12.31
N PHE A 20 -50.07 69.51 -11.90
CA PHE A 20 -50.25 70.88 -12.44
C PHE A 20 -50.04 71.15 -13.93
N VAL A 21 -51.15 71.48 -14.60
CA VAL A 21 -51.14 72.36 -15.78
C VAL A 21 -51.23 73.81 -15.30
N THR A 22 -50.18 74.60 -15.52
CA THR A 22 -50.24 76.07 -15.53
C THR A 22 -49.43 76.64 -16.68
N GLN A 23 -50.16 76.93 -17.77
CA GLN A 23 -50.05 78.06 -18.70
C GLN A 23 -48.73 78.86 -18.77
N SER A 24 -48.21 79.01 -20.00
CA SER A 24 -47.91 80.29 -20.70
C SER A 24 -46.91 80.03 -21.85
N GLU A 25 -46.82 80.79 -22.95
CA GLU A 25 -47.67 81.79 -23.63
C GLU A 25 -47.03 82.02 -25.02
N GLN A 26 -47.77 82.47 -26.04
CA GLN A 26 -47.10 83.00 -27.25
C GLN A 26 -47.92 84.00 -28.09
N ILE A 27 -48.01 85.27 -27.67
CA ILE A 27 -48.23 86.40 -28.59
C ILE A 27 -47.30 87.60 -28.24
N ARG A 28 -46.19 87.67 -28.97
CA ARG A 28 -45.62 88.90 -29.63
C ARG A 28 -45.16 90.13 -28.80
N SER A 29 -43.83 90.23 -28.63
CA SER A 29 -42.98 91.45 -28.87
C SER A 29 -43.02 92.66 -27.89
N PRO A 30 -42.08 93.63 -27.98
CA PRO A 30 -40.61 93.51 -27.99
C PRO A 30 -39.88 94.53 -27.05
N GLY A 31 -38.61 94.29 -26.65
CA GLY A 31 -37.90 95.27 -25.81
C GLY A 31 -36.43 95.00 -25.41
N LYS A 32 -35.52 94.96 -26.40
CA LYS A 32 -34.06 95.28 -26.36
C LYS A 32 -33.23 95.21 -25.04
N VAL A 33 -32.09 94.51 -25.16
CA VAL A 33 -30.71 94.92 -24.71
C VAL A 33 -30.50 94.96 -23.18
N GLN A 34 -29.61 94.17 -22.55
CA GLN A 34 -28.21 93.89 -22.94
C GLN A 34 -27.66 92.56 -22.35
N GLU A 35 -28.33 91.43 -22.59
CA GLU A 35 -27.93 90.09 -22.09
C GLU A 35 -27.78 89.02 -23.20
N THR A 36 -27.94 89.42 -24.47
CA THR A 36 -28.30 88.50 -25.55
C THR A 36 -27.16 87.66 -26.13
N ASP A 37 -25.90 88.13 -26.11
CA ASP A 37 -24.78 87.36 -26.70
C ASP A 37 -24.43 86.11 -25.88
N LEU A 38 -24.46 86.20 -24.56
CA LEU A 38 -24.29 85.03 -23.70
C LEU A 38 -25.51 84.10 -23.74
N LYS A 39 -26.72 84.63 -23.97
CA LYS A 39 -27.95 83.81 -24.07
C LYS A 39 -28.08 83.12 -25.42
N SER A 40 -27.74 83.77 -26.53
CA SER A 40 -27.83 83.18 -27.89
C SER A 40 -26.89 81.98 -28.06
N LEU A 41 -25.61 82.13 -27.66
CA LEU A 41 -24.63 81.05 -27.76
C LEU A 41 -24.98 79.87 -26.85
N LYS A 42 -25.44 80.14 -25.61
CA LYS A 42 -25.96 79.12 -24.69
C LYS A 42 -27.18 78.42 -25.26
N ASN A 43 -28.14 79.14 -25.84
CA ASN A 43 -29.34 78.54 -26.43
C ASN A 43 -29.01 77.63 -27.62
N SER A 44 -28.07 78.02 -28.49
CA SER A 44 -27.61 77.15 -29.59
C SER A 44 -26.87 75.90 -29.08
N GLN A 45 -26.07 76.01 -28.02
CA GLN A 45 -25.48 74.84 -27.36
C GLN A 45 -26.53 73.95 -26.67
N VAL A 46 -27.56 74.53 -26.04
CA VAL A 46 -28.66 73.79 -25.40
C VAL A 46 -29.47 73.01 -26.43
N VAL A 47 -29.82 73.60 -27.58
CA VAL A 47 -30.54 72.89 -28.65
C VAL A 47 -29.71 71.72 -29.18
N LYS A 48 -28.42 71.93 -29.47
CA LYS A 48 -27.53 70.83 -29.91
C LYS A 48 -27.40 69.73 -28.85
N LYS A 49 -27.31 70.10 -27.56
CA LYS A 49 -27.29 69.12 -26.45
C LYS A 49 -28.62 68.40 -26.29
N GLN A 50 -29.75 69.02 -26.63
CA GLN A 50 -31.06 68.37 -26.66
C GLN A 50 -31.19 67.41 -27.85
N GLU A 51 -30.65 67.76 -29.03
CA GLU A 51 -30.58 66.88 -30.20
C GLU A 51 -29.70 65.65 -29.93
N GLU A 52 -28.48 65.86 -29.38
CA GLU A 52 -27.60 64.77 -28.91
C GLU A 52 -28.29 63.89 -27.87
N LEU A 53 -29.02 64.48 -26.90
CA LEU A 53 -29.75 63.73 -25.87
C LEU A 53 -30.91 62.91 -26.47
N ASN A 54 -31.68 63.50 -27.38
CA ASN A 54 -32.76 62.81 -28.09
C ASN A 54 -32.22 61.67 -28.97
N GLU A 55 -31.05 61.84 -29.61
CA GLU A 55 -30.40 60.78 -30.38
C GLU A 55 -29.94 59.63 -29.46
N VAL A 56 -29.33 59.96 -28.31
CA VAL A 56 -28.95 58.98 -27.29
C VAL A 56 -30.18 58.25 -26.73
N ASP A 57 -31.31 58.94 -26.52
CA ASP A 57 -32.57 58.32 -26.06
C ASP A 57 -33.17 57.37 -27.09
N VAL A 58 -33.12 57.71 -28.39
CA VAL A 58 -33.54 56.81 -29.49
C VAL A 58 -32.62 55.59 -29.57
N GLN A 59 -31.29 55.79 -29.51
CA GLN A 59 -30.34 54.68 -29.47
C GLN A 59 -30.56 53.78 -28.23
N LEU A 60 -30.85 54.38 -27.08
CA LEU A 60 -31.16 53.66 -25.83
C LEU A 60 -32.48 52.89 -25.93
N ALA A 61 -33.51 53.44 -26.57
CA ALA A 61 -34.77 52.75 -26.84
C ALA A 61 -34.58 51.54 -27.75
N VAL A 62 -33.84 51.68 -28.85
CA VAL A 62 -33.48 50.57 -29.76
C VAL A 62 -32.67 49.51 -29.01
N LYS A 63 -31.69 49.90 -28.19
CA LYS A 63 -30.89 48.94 -27.39
C LYS A 63 -31.71 48.23 -26.32
N ARG A 64 -32.69 48.89 -25.69
CA ARG A 64 -33.67 48.27 -24.79
C ARG A 64 -34.55 47.25 -25.54
N GLN A 65 -35.02 47.58 -26.74
CA GLN A 65 -35.80 46.65 -27.55
C GLN A 65 -34.97 45.44 -28.02
N GLU A 66 -33.74 45.65 -28.49
CA GLU A 66 -32.80 44.56 -28.81
C GLU A 66 -32.55 43.65 -27.60
N PHE A 67 -32.39 44.24 -26.41
CA PHE A 67 -32.19 43.49 -25.17
C PHE A 67 -33.43 42.68 -24.79
N ASN A 68 -34.63 43.28 -24.85
CA ASN A 68 -35.89 42.60 -24.55
C ASN A 68 -36.13 41.43 -25.52
N ASN A 69 -35.98 41.63 -26.83
CA ASN A 69 -36.13 40.57 -27.83
C ASN A 69 -35.15 39.41 -27.57
N ARG A 70 -33.89 39.71 -27.20
CA ARG A 70 -32.90 38.68 -26.82
C ARG A 70 -33.29 37.98 -25.51
N SER A 71 -33.82 38.70 -24.54
CA SER A 71 -34.30 38.17 -23.27
C SER A 71 -35.46 37.19 -23.47
N GLU A 72 -36.43 37.53 -24.32
CA GLU A 72 -37.57 36.68 -24.67
C GLU A 72 -37.14 35.39 -25.39
N VAL A 73 -36.25 35.47 -26.39
CA VAL A 73 -35.70 34.29 -27.07
C VAL A 73 -34.92 33.40 -26.10
N LEU A 74 -34.16 33.99 -25.17
CA LEU A 74 -33.47 33.23 -24.12
C LEU A 74 -34.45 32.60 -23.11
N ALA A 75 -35.55 33.25 -22.78
CA ALA A 75 -36.59 32.72 -21.90
C ALA A 75 -37.33 31.54 -22.56
N GLN A 76 -37.73 31.66 -23.83
CA GLN A 76 -38.30 30.55 -24.61
C GLN A 76 -37.33 29.36 -24.71
N ARG A 77 -36.06 29.62 -25.04
CA ARG A 77 -35.05 28.56 -25.13
C ARG A 77 -34.77 27.88 -23.78
N ARG A 78 -34.90 28.60 -22.66
CA ARG A 78 -34.80 28.04 -21.31
C ARG A 78 -35.99 27.12 -21.01
N SER A 79 -37.23 27.53 -21.29
CA SER A 79 -38.42 26.69 -21.05
C SER A 79 -38.44 25.44 -21.93
N GLU A 80 -37.98 25.53 -23.18
CA GLU A 80 -37.75 24.37 -24.05
C GLU A 80 -36.69 23.41 -23.49
N LEU A 81 -35.59 23.93 -22.96
CA LEU A 81 -34.53 23.11 -22.36
C LEU A 81 -35.01 22.42 -21.08
N GLU A 82 -35.76 23.13 -20.25
CA GLU A 82 -36.32 22.60 -19.00
C GLU A 82 -37.36 21.49 -19.29
N THR A 83 -38.27 21.70 -20.24
CA THR A 83 -39.24 20.67 -20.66
C THR A 83 -38.54 19.46 -21.30
N LYS A 84 -37.53 19.66 -22.15
CA LYS A 84 -36.71 18.56 -22.70
C LYS A 84 -35.93 17.82 -21.61
N GLN A 85 -35.39 18.52 -20.62
CA GLN A 85 -34.70 17.92 -19.46
C GLN A 85 -35.67 17.10 -18.61
N GLN A 86 -36.87 17.61 -18.35
CA GLN A 86 -37.91 16.93 -17.58
C GLN A 86 -38.40 15.67 -18.31
N GLN A 87 -38.67 15.74 -19.62
CA GLN A 87 -38.99 14.57 -20.44
C GLN A 87 -37.86 13.53 -20.46
N ALA A 88 -36.58 13.96 -20.45
CA ALA A 88 -35.45 13.05 -20.35
C ALA A 88 -35.43 12.34 -18.99
N ARG A 89 -35.59 13.08 -17.88
CA ARG A 89 -35.70 12.51 -16.51
C ARG A 89 -36.85 11.51 -16.38
N GLU A 90 -38.01 11.82 -16.96
CA GLU A 90 -39.17 10.92 -16.97
C GLU A 90 -38.95 9.66 -17.81
N LYS A 91 -38.20 9.74 -18.91
CA LYS A 91 -37.79 8.57 -19.69
C LYS A 91 -36.82 7.71 -18.89
N THR A 92 -35.79 8.31 -18.29
CA THR A 92 -34.81 7.59 -17.45
C THR A 92 -35.49 6.85 -16.30
N THR A 93 -36.34 7.53 -15.51
CA THR A 93 -37.06 6.89 -14.39
C THR A 93 -38.04 5.79 -14.82
N LYS A 94 -38.62 5.87 -16.03
CA LYS A 94 -39.42 4.78 -16.61
C LYS A 94 -38.55 3.59 -17.03
N PHE A 95 -37.37 3.83 -17.62
CA PHE A 95 -36.43 2.77 -17.97
C PHE A 95 -35.83 2.10 -16.73
N GLU A 96 -35.43 2.85 -15.71
CA GLU A 96 -34.95 2.33 -14.42
C GLU A 96 -35.99 1.41 -13.78
N ARG A 97 -37.27 1.82 -13.76
CA ARG A 97 -38.37 0.98 -13.26
C ARG A 97 -38.55 -0.29 -14.08
N PHE A 98 -38.52 -0.20 -15.42
CA PHE A 98 -38.63 -1.36 -16.30
C PHE A 98 -37.48 -2.36 -16.09
N VAL A 99 -36.24 -1.87 -15.95
CA VAL A 99 -35.07 -2.70 -15.66
C VAL A 99 -35.23 -3.38 -14.30
N ALA A 100 -35.60 -2.64 -13.25
CA ALA A 100 -35.82 -3.20 -11.92
C ALA A 100 -36.93 -4.28 -11.91
N GLU A 101 -38.06 -4.05 -12.59
CA GLU A 101 -39.11 -5.05 -12.75
C GLU A 101 -38.65 -6.28 -13.56
N ASN A 102 -37.82 -6.08 -14.59
CA ASN A 102 -37.28 -7.17 -15.39
C ASN A 102 -36.31 -8.02 -14.57
N GLU A 103 -35.40 -7.39 -13.82
CA GLU A 103 -34.51 -8.08 -12.89
C GLU A 103 -35.29 -8.89 -11.83
N VAL A 104 -36.37 -8.34 -11.27
CA VAL A 104 -37.23 -9.09 -10.33
C VAL A 104 -37.86 -10.30 -11.04
N LYS A 105 -38.41 -10.12 -12.25
CA LYS A 105 -38.97 -11.23 -13.05
C LYS A 105 -37.93 -12.31 -13.35
N GLN A 106 -36.70 -11.92 -13.73
CA GLN A 106 -35.59 -12.84 -13.96
C GLN A 106 -35.20 -13.59 -12.68
N ARG A 107 -34.99 -12.88 -11.56
CA ARG A 107 -34.65 -13.49 -10.26
C ARG A 107 -35.72 -14.47 -9.80
N THR A 108 -37.01 -14.10 -9.88
CA THR A 108 -38.12 -14.99 -9.52
C THR A 108 -38.22 -16.20 -10.45
N ALA A 109 -37.95 -16.05 -11.76
CA ALA A 109 -37.92 -17.18 -12.69
C ALA A 109 -36.77 -18.13 -12.37
N LEU A 110 -35.56 -17.61 -12.13
CA LEU A 110 -34.39 -18.40 -11.73
C LEU A 110 -34.64 -19.16 -10.42
N GLN A 111 -35.12 -18.47 -9.38
CA GLN A 111 -35.47 -19.09 -8.09
C GLN A 111 -36.51 -20.21 -8.23
N ARG A 112 -37.51 -20.07 -9.12
CA ARG A 112 -38.48 -21.15 -9.40
C ARG A 112 -37.85 -22.33 -10.14
N CYS A 113 -36.97 -22.07 -11.10
CA CYS A 113 -36.20 -23.12 -11.78
C CYS A 113 -35.25 -23.86 -10.81
N GLU A 114 -34.60 -23.14 -9.90
CA GLU A 114 -33.74 -23.71 -8.86
C GLU A 114 -34.56 -24.56 -7.88
N ALA A 115 -35.64 -24.03 -7.31
CA ALA A 115 -36.50 -24.76 -6.38
C ALA A 115 -37.14 -26.02 -7.01
N THR A 116 -37.56 -25.95 -8.27
CA THR A 116 -38.09 -27.14 -8.98
C THR A 116 -37.00 -28.16 -9.29
N ARG A 117 -35.78 -27.71 -9.63
CA ARG A 117 -34.61 -28.59 -9.79
C ARG A 117 -34.24 -29.29 -8.49
N GLU A 118 -34.19 -28.57 -7.37
CA GLU A 118 -33.94 -29.15 -6.04
C GLU A 118 -35.02 -30.16 -5.65
N GLN A 119 -36.30 -29.82 -5.83
CA GLN A 119 -37.40 -30.73 -5.57
C GLN A 119 -37.33 -32.00 -6.44
N ASN A 120 -36.94 -31.88 -7.71
CA ASN A 120 -36.76 -33.02 -8.60
C ASN A 120 -35.57 -33.90 -8.16
N ILE A 121 -34.46 -33.31 -7.71
CA ILE A 121 -33.31 -34.06 -7.16
C ILE A 121 -33.72 -34.81 -5.89
N LEU A 122 -34.52 -34.21 -5.00
CA LEU A 122 -35.02 -34.87 -3.80
C LEU A 122 -35.95 -36.05 -4.14
N LYS A 123 -36.91 -35.85 -5.04
CA LYS A 123 -37.81 -36.91 -5.51
C LYS A 123 -37.06 -38.04 -6.22
N GLN A 124 -36.04 -37.71 -7.01
CA GLN A 124 -35.22 -38.71 -7.70
C GLN A 124 -34.47 -39.60 -6.70
N ARG A 125 -33.88 -39.02 -5.64
CA ARG A 125 -33.25 -39.77 -4.54
C ARG A 125 -34.25 -40.63 -3.75
N GLU A 126 -35.47 -40.13 -3.55
CA GLU A 126 -36.55 -40.88 -2.89
C GLU A 126 -36.98 -42.08 -3.75
N ILE A 127 -37.12 -41.90 -5.07
CA ILE A 127 -37.38 -42.99 -6.02
C ILE A 127 -36.25 -44.01 -5.97
N GLU A 128 -34.98 -43.58 -6.04
CA GLU A 128 -33.81 -44.46 -5.96
C GLU A 128 -33.81 -45.29 -4.67
N ALA A 129 -33.96 -44.65 -3.51
CA ALA A 129 -34.03 -45.34 -2.21
C ALA A 129 -35.21 -46.35 -2.12
N LEU A 130 -36.39 -45.98 -2.62
CA LEU A 130 -37.55 -46.88 -2.67
C LEU A 130 -37.35 -48.04 -3.65
N THR A 131 -36.64 -47.83 -4.76
CA THR A 131 -36.29 -48.93 -5.69
C THR A 131 -35.30 -49.90 -5.07
N GLU A 132 -34.27 -49.42 -4.37
CA GLU A 132 -33.34 -50.27 -3.62
C GLU A 132 -34.06 -51.09 -2.53
N GLU A 133 -34.97 -50.47 -1.77
CA GLU A 133 -35.77 -51.18 -0.76
C GLU A 133 -36.67 -52.25 -1.40
N LEU A 134 -37.34 -51.94 -2.52
CA LEU A 134 -38.16 -52.90 -3.26
C LEU A 134 -37.34 -54.08 -3.82
N GLU A 135 -36.14 -53.83 -4.33
CA GLU A 135 -35.24 -54.89 -4.80
C GLU A 135 -34.78 -55.78 -3.64
N HIS A 136 -34.36 -55.20 -2.52
CA HIS A 136 -34.00 -55.93 -1.31
C HIS A 136 -35.18 -56.78 -0.77
N LEU A 137 -36.39 -56.22 -0.72
CA LEU A 137 -37.60 -56.94 -0.31
C LEU A 137 -37.96 -58.08 -1.28
N ARG A 138 -37.80 -57.88 -2.59
CA ARG A 138 -37.99 -58.94 -3.61
C ARG A 138 -36.97 -60.07 -3.45
N ALA A 139 -35.70 -59.74 -3.29
CA ALA A 139 -34.63 -60.73 -3.04
C ALA A 139 -34.90 -61.51 -1.74
N ARG A 140 -35.26 -60.82 -0.65
CA ARG A 140 -35.64 -61.45 0.62
C ARG A 140 -36.85 -62.37 0.47
N LYS A 141 -37.87 -61.95 -0.29
CA LYS A 141 -39.04 -62.80 -0.60
C LYS A 141 -38.62 -64.07 -1.33
N GLN A 142 -37.79 -63.97 -2.37
CA GLN A 142 -37.29 -65.15 -3.11
C GLN A 142 -36.53 -66.13 -2.21
N VAL A 143 -35.61 -65.64 -1.36
CA VAL A 143 -34.88 -66.48 -0.39
C VAL A 143 -35.82 -67.14 0.61
N LEU A 144 -36.84 -66.43 1.10
CA LEU A 144 -37.86 -67.01 1.98
C LEU A 144 -38.70 -68.07 1.28
N THR A 145 -39.12 -67.84 0.03
CA THR A 145 -39.87 -68.82 -0.77
C THR A 145 -39.06 -70.09 -1.02
N GLN A 146 -37.77 -69.96 -1.34
CA GLN A 146 -36.86 -71.11 -1.48
C GLN A 146 -36.69 -71.87 -0.15
N ARG A 147 -36.54 -71.15 0.98
CA ARG A 147 -36.49 -71.78 2.30
C ARG A 147 -37.78 -72.53 2.64
N ILE A 148 -38.95 -71.95 2.36
CA ILE A 148 -40.25 -72.62 2.57
C ILE A 148 -40.33 -73.88 1.71
N ALA A 149 -39.94 -73.83 0.44
CA ALA A 149 -39.92 -75.01 -0.44
C ALA A 149 -39.01 -76.12 0.11
N ASN A 150 -37.82 -75.77 0.63
CA ASN A 150 -36.92 -76.73 1.26
C ASN A 150 -37.50 -77.30 2.57
N PHE A 151 -38.15 -76.47 3.40
CA PHE A 151 -38.74 -76.91 4.66
C PHE A 151 -40.01 -77.74 4.49
N LYS A 152 -40.76 -77.54 3.40
CA LYS A 152 -41.96 -78.33 3.05
C LYS A 152 -41.66 -79.82 2.90
N ILE A 153 -40.45 -80.20 2.47
CA ILE A 153 -40.02 -81.60 2.40
C ILE A 153 -39.97 -82.22 3.81
N TYR A 154 -39.44 -81.49 4.79
CA TYR A 154 -39.39 -81.96 6.17
C TYR A 154 -40.77 -81.92 6.85
N GLU A 155 -41.62 -80.95 6.52
CA GLU A 155 -43.03 -80.90 6.95
C GLU A 155 -43.80 -82.12 6.45
N GLU A 156 -43.78 -82.40 5.15
CA GLU A 156 -44.44 -83.57 4.56
C GLU A 156 -43.88 -84.90 5.07
N TYR A 157 -42.58 -84.97 5.36
CA TYR A 157 -41.98 -86.13 6.03
C TYR A 157 -42.49 -86.28 7.47
N LEU A 158 -42.45 -85.21 8.27
CA LEU A 158 -42.86 -85.22 9.67
C LEU A 158 -44.34 -85.58 9.83
N MET A 159 -45.22 -85.04 8.98
CA MET A 159 -46.64 -85.40 8.95
C MET A 159 -46.83 -86.90 8.66
N LYS A 160 -46.17 -87.44 7.62
CA LYS A 160 -46.22 -88.89 7.32
C LYS A 160 -45.67 -89.75 8.44
N THR A 161 -44.63 -89.31 9.16
CA THR A 161 -44.13 -90.05 10.32
C THR A 161 -45.05 -89.97 11.53
N LEU A 162 -45.83 -88.88 11.68
CA LEU A 162 -46.81 -88.73 12.75
C LEU A 162 -47.97 -89.74 12.58
N ASP A 163 -48.44 -89.93 11.34
CA ASP A 163 -49.46 -90.94 10.98
C ASP A 163 -49.01 -92.39 11.27
N HIS A 164 -47.71 -92.62 11.41
CA HIS A 164 -47.11 -93.93 11.71
C HIS A 164 -46.61 -94.06 13.16
N LEU A 165 -46.73 -93.00 13.97
CA LEU A 165 -46.21 -92.98 15.34
C LEU A 165 -47.24 -93.59 16.31
N PRO A 166 -46.88 -94.63 17.11
CA PRO A 166 -47.80 -95.21 18.08
C PRO A 166 -48.32 -94.17 19.08
N SER A 167 -49.61 -94.27 19.43
CA SER A 167 -50.31 -93.35 20.35
C SER A 167 -49.59 -93.16 21.71
N ILE A 168 -48.76 -94.13 22.11
CA ILE A 168 -47.88 -94.10 23.29
C ILE A 168 -46.99 -92.84 23.34
N TYR A 169 -46.59 -92.31 22.18
CA TYR A 169 -45.73 -91.11 22.10
C TYR A 169 -46.48 -89.77 22.16
N HIS A 170 -47.81 -89.77 22.03
CA HIS A 170 -48.60 -88.53 22.04
C HIS A 170 -48.66 -87.85 23.43
N ASP A 171 -48.60 -88.63 24.53
CA ASP A 171 -48.90 -88.10 25.87
C ASP A 171 -47.68 -87.89 26.82
N SER A 172 -46.49 -88.43 26.54
CA SER A 172 -45.29 -88.21 27.41
C SER A 172 -43.92 -88.51 26.80
N GLY A 173 -43.82 -89.02 25.56
CA GLY A 173 -42.54 -89.53 25.04
C GLY A 173 -41.60 -88.50 24.40
N TYR A 174 -42.13 -87.47 23.75
CA TYR A 174 -41.34 -86.55 22.90
C TYR A 174 -40.45 -85.60 23.72
N GLU A 175 -40.89 -85.20 24.91
CA GLU A 175 -40.23 -84.19 25.73
C GLU A 175 -38.81 -84.63 26.16
N ALA A 176 -38.64 -85.91 26.48
CA ALA A 176 -37.38 -86.51 26.89
C ALA A 176 -36.26 -86.44 25.83
N VAL A 177 -36.61 -86.39 24.54
CA VAL A 177 -35.64 -86.33 23.42
C VAL A 177 -35.48 -84.91 22.89
N VAL A 178 -36.56 -84.15 22.79
CA VAL A 178 -36.56 -82.80 22.18
C VAL A 178 -36.01 -81.75 23.13
N VAL A 179 -36.36 -81.79 24.43
CA VAL A 179 -35.94 -80.74 25.39
C VAL A 179 -34.43 -80.67 25.57
N PRO A 180 -33.65 -81.77 25.70
CA PRO A 180 -32.19 -81.69 25.76
C PRO A 180 -31.55 -81.01 24.54
N ILE A 181 -32.10 -81.24 23.34
CA ILE A 181 -31.63 -80.61 22.09
C ILE A 181 -31.93 -79.11 22.11
N LEU A 182 -33.13 -78.71 22.54
CA LEU A 182 -33.50 -77.30 22.71
C LEU A 182 -32.61 -76.59 23.74
N ARG A 183 -32.38 -77.19 24.93
CA ARG A 183 -31.48 -76.64 25.96
C ARG A 183 -30.05 -76.49 25.46
N ARG A 184 -29.56 -77.44 24.64
CA ARG A 184 -28.24 -77.34 23.99
C ARG A 184 -28.20 -76.18 22.99
N TYR A 185 -29.24 -76.00 22.19
CA TYR A 185 -29.36 -74.88 21.25
C TYR A 185 -29.43 -73.53 21.97
N GLU A 186 -30.25 -73.40 23.01
CA GLU A 186 -30.33 -72.20 23.86
C GLU A 186 -28.94 -71.80 24.40
N THR A 187 -28.22 -72.77 24.97
CA THR A 187 -26.86 -72.57 25.51
C THR A 187 -25.85 -72.17 24.43
N LEU A 188 -25.96 -72.72 23.22
CA LEU A 188 -25.10 -72.35 22.08
C LEU A 188 -25.46 -70.95 21.53
N SER A 189 -26.73 -70.57 21.59
CA SER A 189 -27.22 -69.26 21.16
C SER A 189 -26.77 -68.15 22.12
N THR A 190 -26.88 -68.36 23.44
CA THR A 190 -26.40 -67.39 24.45
C THR A 190 -24.89 -67.21 24.37
N THR A 191 -24.11 -68.29 24.35
CA THR A 191 -22.64 -68.23 24.22
C THR A 191 -22.19 -67.56 22.92
N ARG A 192 -22.89 -67.81 21.78
CA ARG A 192 -22.68 -67.07 20.52
C ARG A 192 -22.95 -65.58 20.68
N GLN A 193 -24.04 -65.19 21.35
CA GLN A 193 -24.39 -63.78 21.56
C GLN A 193 -23.37 -63.07 22.45
N GLU A 194 -22.91 -63.70 23.53
CA GLU A 194 -21.82 -63.19 24.37
C GLU A 194 -20.52 -63.01 23.58
N LEU A 195 -20.14 -64.00 22.77
CA LEU A 195 -18.93 -63.92 21.96
C LEU A 195 -19.00 -62.76 20.94
N LEU A 196 -20.16 -62.55 20.31
CA LEU A 196 -20.40 -61.41 19.42
C LEU A 196 -20.33 -60.06 20.17
N GLN A 197 -20.81 -59.99 21.41
CA GLN A 197 -20.67 -58.78 22.23
C GLN A 197 -19.21 -58.52 22.61
N ARG A 198 -18.45 -59.56 22.99
CA ARG A 198 -17.00 -59.44 23.29
C ARG A 198 -16.22 -59.01 22.05
N PHE A 199 -16.52 -59.59 20.88
CA PHE A 199 -15.93 -59.20 19.61
C PHE A 199 -16.17 -57.71 19.28
N LYS A 200 -17.42 -57.23 19.43
CA LYS A 200 -17.74 -55.80 19.24
C LYS A 200 -16.97 -54.88 20.19
N LYS A 201 -16.78 -55.28 21.46
CA LYS A 201 -15.97 -54.51 22.43
C LYS A 201 -14.51 -54.41 21.99
N LEU A 202 -13.89 -55.54 21.64
CA LEU A 202 -12.53 -55.61 21.10
C LEU A 202 -12.39 -54.75 19.82
N GLU A 203 -13.38 -54.78 18.92
CA GLU A 203 -13.37 -53.96 17.71
C GLU A 203 -13.39 -52.45 18.02
N MET A 204 -14.13 -52.02 19.05
CA MET A 204 -14.13 -50.63 19.53
C MET A 204 -12.80 -50.24 20.17
N GLU A 205 -12.24 -51.09 21.03
CA GLU A 205 -10.92 -50.89 21.66
C GLU A 205 -9.81 -50.75 20.61
N VAL A 206 -9.82 -51.62 19.60
CA VAL A 206 -8.89 -51.56 18.45
C VAL A 206 -9.07 -50.25 17.68
N LYS A 207 -10.31 -49.82 17.38
CA LYS A 207 -10.57 -48.54 16.70
C LYS A 207 -10.09 -47.34 17.52
N GLN A 208 -10.30 -47.35 18.84
CA GLN A 208 -9.83 -46.32 19.76
C GLN A 208 -8.30 -46.25 19.81
N GLY A 209 -7.62 -47.39 19.94
CA GLY A 209 -6.16 -47.47 19.92
C GLY A 209 -5.56 -46.96 18.60
N HIS A 210 -6.18 -47.29 17.46
CA HIS A 210 -5.79 -46.73 16.16
C HIS A 210 -5.97 -45.20 16.10
N GLN A 211 -7.04 -44.66 16.70
CA GLN A 211 -7.26 -43.21 16.75
C GLN A 211 -6.23 -42.51 17.65
N GLN A 212 -5.94 -43.06 18.83
CA GLN A 212 -4.89 -42.56 19.71
C GLN A 212 -3.51 -42.57 19.02
N LEU A 213 -3.16 -43.66 18.34
CA LEU A 213 -1.91 -43.77 17.59
C LEU A 213 -1.82 -42.73 16.47
N ARG A 214 -2.91 -42.44 15.74
CA ARG A 214 -2.95 -41.36 14.74
C ARG A 214 -2.69 -40.01 15.38
N THR A 215 -3.36 -39.69 16.49
CA THR A 215 -3.16 -38.43 17.23
C THR A 215 -1.72 -38.27 17.72
N ILE A 216 -1.13 -39.32 18.31
CA ILE A 216 0.25 -39.29 18.81
C ILE A 216 1.24 -39.10 17.64
N LYS A 217 1.04 -39.78 16.50
CA LYS A 217 1.86 -39.59 15.30
C LYS A 217 1.79 -38.16 14.76
N GLN A 218 0.59 -37.57 14.71
CA GLN A 218 0.39 -36.18 14.27
C GLN A 218 1.06 -35.19 15.23
N GLN A 219 0.86 -35.33 16.55
CA GLN A 219 1.53 -34.52 17.57
C GLN A 219 3.05 -34.65 17.56
N HIS A 220 3.59 -35.83 17.27
CA HIS A 220 5.03 -36.03 17.10
C HIS A 220 5.55 -35.35 15.83
N SER A 221 4.83 -35.44 14.71
CA SER A 221 5.17 -34.73 13.47
C SER A 221 5.20 -33.21 13.68
N ILE A 222 4.20 -32.65 14.37
CA ILE A 222 4.16 -31.22 14.73
C ILE A 222 5.36 -30.86 15.60
N ARG A 223 5.66 -31.63 16.65
CA ARG A 223 6.85 -31.39 17.49
C ARG A 223 8.17 -31.43 16.71
N LYS A 224 8.30 -32.35 15.75
CA LYS A 224 9.49 -32.42 14.87
C LYS A 224 9.60 -31.17 13.98
N LEU A 225 8.49 -30.67 13.44
CA LEU A 225 8.48 -29.43 12.66
C LEU A 225 8.83 -28.20 13.53
N MET A 226 8.29 -28.11 14.75
CA MET A 226 8.61 -27.03 15.68
C MET A 226 10.10 -27.03 16.06
N ALA A 227 10.67 -28.18 16.40
CA ALA A 227 12.10 -28.30 16.70
C ALA A 227 12.97 -28.01 15.47
N SER A 228 12.54 -28.41 14.26
CA SER A 228 13.24 -28.06 13.02
C SER A 228 13.22 -26.55 12.77
N LYS A 229 12.12 -25.86 13.07
CA LYS A 229 12.04 -24.39 12.97
C LYS A 229 12.97 -23.73 13.98
N GLU A 230 12.95 -24.16 15.23
CA GLU A 230 13.83 -23.64 16.29
C GLU A 230 15.32 -23.78 15.91
N VAL A 231 15.73 -24.92 15.33
CA VAL A 231 17.09 -25.11 14.80
C VAL A 231 17.39 -24.12 13.66
N SER A 232 16.47 -23.89 12.72
CA SER A 232 16.66 -22.91 11.64
C SER A 232 16.72 -21.47 12.15
N ASP A 233 15.84 -21.09 13.08
CA ASP A 233 15.84 -19.76 13.69
C ASP A 233 17.20 -19.51 14.39
N LEU A 234 17.66 -20.45 15.23
CA LEU A 234 18.98 -20.38 15.89
C LEU A 234 20.16 -20.37 14.91
N GLN A 235 20.08 -21.11 13.78
CA GLN A 235 21.10 -21.05 12.73
C GLN A 235 21.21 -19.63 12.17
N THR A 236 20.09 -19.01 11.79
CA THR A 236 20.10 -17.63 11.28
C THR A 236 20.62 -16.62 12.30
N ASP A 237 20.27 -16.76 13.58
CA ASP A 237 20.83 -15.92 14.65
C ASP A 237 22.36 -16.06 14.74
N THR A 238 22.89 -17.29 14.70
CA THR A 238 24.36 -17.50 14.72
C THR A 238 25.06 -16.94 13.48
N GLU A 239 24.42 -16.98 12.31
CA GLU A 239 24.95 -16.40 11.08
C GLU A 239 25.00 -14.88 11.15
N THR A 240 23.92 -14.22 11.58
CA THR A 240 23.93 -12.75 11.74
C THR A 240 24.91 -12.28 12.82
N LEU A 241 25.11 -13.06 13.88
CA LEU A 241 26.12 -12.76 14.91
C LEU A 241 27.56 -12.94 14.38
N LYS A 242 27.82 -13.98 13.57
CA LYS A 242 29.11 -14.15 12.90
C LYS A 242 29.41 -13.01 11.94
N GLU A 243 28.44 -12.58 11.14
CA GLU A 243 28.60 -11.44 10.22
C GLU A 243 28.91 -10.14 10.99
N LYS A 244 28.17 -9.86 12.06
CA LYS A 244 28.42 -8.70 12.95
C LYS A 244 29.81 -8.76 13.57
N ASN A 245 30.27 -9.94 14.02
CA ASN A 245 31.59 -10.11 14.59
C ASN A 245 32.69 -9.89 13.54
N MET A 246 32.60 -10.53 12.37
CA MET A 246 33.53 -10.33 11.25
C MET A 246 33.64 -8.85 10.84
N LYS A 247 32.51 -8.12 10.85
CA LYS A 247 32.49 -6.68 10.58
C LYS A 247 33.15 -5.86 11.70
N ALA A 248 33.01 -6.27 12.96
CA ALA A 248 33.69 -5.64 14.09
C ALA A 248 35.20 -5.90 14.07
N GLU A 249 35.63 -7.12 13.77
CA GLU A 249 37.04 -7.50 13.59
C GLU A 249 37.69 -6.70 12.46
N LEU A 250 37.03 -6.59 11.30
CA LEU A 250 37.54 -5.79 10.17
C LEU A 250 37.62 -4.29 10.50
N ASN A 251 36.67 -3.73 11.24
CA ASN A 251 36.75 -2.35 11.71
C ASN A 251 37.92 -2.16 12.71
N LEU A 252 38.16 -3.15 13.58
CA LEU A 252 39.24 -3.12 14.57
C LEU A 252 40.62 -3.19 13.90
N THR A 253 40.80 -4.05 12.88
CA THR A 253 42.06 -4.10 12.12
C THR A 253 42.30 -2.80 11.36
N MET A 254 41.30 -2.24 10.68
CA MET A 254 41.41 -0.93 10.03
C MET A 254 41.79 0.19 11.01
N GLN A 255 41.19 0.21 12.21
CA GLN A 255 41.57 1.18 13.24
C GLN A 255 42.99 0.94 13.76
N GLN A 256 43.40 -0.31 13.95
CA GLN A 256 44.74 -0.66 14.40
C GLN A 256 45.80 -0.24 13.38
N ASP A 257 45.55 -0.45 12.08
CA ASP A 257 46.44 -0.04 11.00
C ASP A 257 46.54 1.48 10.90
N ALA A 258 45.42 2.21 10.98
CA ALA A 258 45.43 3.67 11.06
C ALA A 258 46.21 4.19 12.29
N CYS A 259 46.09 3.53 13.45
CA CYS A 259 46.88 3.87 14.63
C CYS A 259 48.38 3.58 14.43
N ARG A 260 48.74 2.48 13.76
CA ARG A 260 50.13 2.16 13.42
C ARG A 260 50.74 3.22 12.50
N GLU A 261 50.02 3.65 11.47
CA GLU A 261 50.45 4.73 10.57
C GLU A 261 50.69 6.03 11.33
N MET A 262 49.74 6.45 12.18
CA MET A 262 49.87 7.67 13.00
C MET A 262 51.07 7.61 13.96
N VAL A 263 51.33 6.45 14.57
CA VAL A 263 52.51 6.23 15.42
C VAL A 263 53.80 6.32 14.61
N VAL A 264 53.86 5.71 13.43
CA VAL A 264 55.04 5.78 12.55
C VAL A 264 55.31 7.21 12.07
N GLU A 265 54.30 7.97 11.66
CA GLU A 265 54.47 9.38 11.28
C GLU A 265 54.90 10.26 12.47
N THR A 266 54.34 10.03 13.66
CA THR A 266 54.76 10.74 14.88
C THR A 266 56.23 10.42 15.20
N GLN A 267 56.66 9.16 15.09
CA GLN A 267 58.06 8.77 15.28
C GLN A 267 58.99 9.40 14.23
N ARG A 268 58.58 9.45 12.95
CA ARG A 268 59.31 10.14 11.87
C ARG A 268 59.51 11.62 12.20
N LEU A 269 58.47 12.31 12.67
CA LEU A 269 58.53 13.71 13.07
C LEU A 269 59.47 13.94 14.27
N LEU A 270 59.38 13.09 15.31
CA LEU A 270 60.27 13.18 16.48
C LEU A 270 61.75 12.94 16.12
N MET A 271 62.04 12.01 15.20
CA MET A 271 63.39 11.83 14.67
C MET A 271 63.87 13.07 13.90
N ALA A 272 63.01 13.67 13.07
CA ALA A 272 63.36 14.89 12.33
C ALA A 272 63.66 16.07 13.27
N ILE A 273 62.87 16.26 14.34
CA ILE A 273 63.11 17.27 15.38
C ILE A 273 64.48 17.05 16.04
N ARG A 274 64.77 15.83 16.50
CA ARG A 274 66.05 15.48 17.13
C ARG A 274 67.24 15.72 16.19
N ASN A 275 67.12 15.32 14.93
CA ASN A 275 68.16 15.54 13.91
C ASN A 275 68.43 17.03 13.66
N LEU A 276 67.38 17.86 13.56
CA LEU A 276 67.51 19.32 13.41
C LEU A 276 68.11 19.97 14.66
N ALA A 277 67.68 19.56 15.86
CA ALA A 277 68.21 20.07 17.12
C ALA A 277 69.70 19.74 17.31
N GLN A 278 70.15 18.58 16.83
CA GLN A 278 71.57 18.22 16.82
C GLN A 278 72.39 19.12 15.87
N GLN A 279 71.82 19.54 14.73
CA GLN A 279 72.47 20.47 13.79
C GLN A 279 72.45 21.92 14.28
N CYS A 280 71.40 22.33 14.99
CA CYS A 280 71.14 23.69 15.46
C CYS A 280 71.44 23.87 16.96
N TYR A 281 72.40 23.12 17.51
CA TYR A 281 72.65 23.05 18.95
C TYR A 281 73.14 24.40 19.53
N LEU A 282 72.45 24.87 20.57
CA LEU A 282 72.80 26.06 21.34
C LEU A 282 73.25 25.66 22.75
N PRO A 283 74.52 25.91 23.15
CA PRO A 283 75.04 25.52 24.47
C PRO A 283 74.26 26.05 25.68
N ALA A 284 73.48 27.11 25.51
CA ALA A 284 72.65 27.72 26.55
C ALA A 284 71.49 26.81 27.02
N TYR A 285 71.08 25.81 26.24
CA TYR A 285 69.95 24.92 26.55
C TYR A 285 70.35 23.66 27.34
N GLY A 286 71.65 23.37 27.50
CA GLY A 286 72.15 22.19 28.21
C GLY A 286 72.34 20.94 27.33
N PRO A 287 72.66 19.75 27.90
CA PRO A 287 72.95 18.54 27.14
C PRO A 287 71.74 17.99 26.35
N LEU A 288 71.98 17.58 25.10
CA LEU A 288 70.93 17.22 24.14
C LEU A 288 70.13 15.97 24.56
N GLU A 289 70.77 15.00 25.23
CA GLU A 289 70.16 13.74 25.67
C GLU A 289 69.08 13.92 26.75
N SER A 290 69.10 15.05 27.46
CA SER A 290 68.18 15.35 28.57
C SER A 290 67.01 16.26 28.19
N MET A 291 67.01 16.82 26.97
CA MET A 291 65.95 17.72 26.51
C MET A 291 64.68 16.97 26.11
N LYS A 292 63.53 17.60 26.35
CA LYS A 292 62.24 17.18 25.77
C LYS A 292 62.11 17.74 24.35
N GLU A 293 61.37 17.07 23.48
CA GLU A 293 61.30 17.41 22.06
C GLU A 293 60.68 18.79 21.78
N LEU A 294 59.80 19.29 22.65
CA LEU A 294 59.31 20.67 22.56
C LEU A 294 60.43 21.69 22.80
N MET A 295 61.30 21.47 23.79
CA MET A 295 62.46 22.33 24.06
C MET A 295 63.48 22.27 22.92
N MET A 296 63.64 21.11 22.29
CA MET A 296 64.43 20.96 21.06
C MET A 296 63.87 21.81 19.91
N MET A 297 62.53 21.83 19.72
CA MET A 297 61.89 22.69 18.71
C MET A 297 62.06 24.18 19.00
N ASP A 298 61.91 24.60 20.26
CA ASP A 298 62.12 25.99 20.67
C ASP A 298 63.59 26.41 20.44
N MET A 299 64.56 25.56 20.77
CA MET A 299 65.97 25.79 20.49
C MET A 299 66.26 25.92 18.99
N VAL A 300 65.70 25.04 18.15
CA VAL A 300 65.83 25.12 16.67
C VAL A 300 65.23 26.43 16.15
N LYS A 301 64.08 26.85 16.69
CA LYS A 301 63.44 28.13 16.34
C LYS A 301 64.33 29.32 16.70
N GLU A 302 64.84 29.39 17.92
CA GLU A 302 65.72 30.50 18.34
C GLU A 302 67.02 30.52 17.52
N TYR A 303 67.64 29.35 17.25
CA TYR A 303 68.80 29.25 16.36
C TYR A 303 68.51 29.78 14.95
N ILE A 304 67.34 29.47 14.37
CA ILE A 304 66.94 29.99 13.05
C ILE A 304 66.73 31.51 13.08
N LEU A 305 66.15 32.05 14.16
CA LEU A 305 65.97 33.50 14.33
C LEU A 305 67.33 34.22 14.47
N ASP A 306 68.23 33.69 15.30
CA ASP A 306 69.60 34.21 15.47
C ASP A 306 70.42 34.10 14.18
N MET A 307 70.29 33.01 13.42
CA MET A 307 70.91 32.86 12.11
C MET A 307 70.34 33.84 11.09
N ALA A 308 69.02 34.03 11.03
CA ALA A 308 68.40 35.01 10.15
C ALA A 308 68.82 36.45 10.51
N ASP A 309 68.98 36.76 11.80
CA ASP A 309 69.38 38.09 12.26
C ASP A 309 70.90 38.34 12.14
N THR A 310 71.74 37.33 12.34
CA THR A 310 73.17 37.41 11.98
C THR A 310 73.36 37.56 10.47
N GLU A 311 72.59 36.85 9.64
CA GLU A 311 72.60 36.98 8.18
C GLU A 311 72.12 38.37 7.73
N LYS A 312 71.03 38.91 8.31
CA LYS A 312 70.61 40.31 8.08
C LYS A 312 71.70 41.32 8.48
N ARG A 313 72.37 41.13 9.63
CA ARG A 313 73.51 41.96 10.06
C ARG A 313 74.70 41.82 9.11
N GLY A 314 74.96 40.62 8.60
CA GLY A 314 75.98 40.31 7.59
C GLY A 314 75.70 40.99 6.26
N ARG A 315 74.47 40.89 5.74
CA ARG A 315 74.03 41.60 4.53
C ARG A 315 74.18 43.12 4.67
N ARG A 316 73.71 43.73 5.77
CA ARG A 316 73.91 45.17 6.03
C ARG A 316 75.40 45.56 6.07
N LYS A 317 76.27 44.72 6.65
CA LYS A 317 77.72 44.95 6.62
C LYS A 317 78.30 44.82 5.21
N MET A 318 77.87 43.83 4.43
CA MET A 318 78.31 43.62 3.05
C MET A 318 77.82 44.74 2.12
N GLU A 319 76.59 45.21 2.29
CA GLU A 319 76.01 46.39 1.63
C GLU A 319 76.78 47.66 2.01
N SER A 320 77.18 47.84 3.29
CA SER A 320 78.04 48.95 3.70
C SER A 320 79.47 48.86 3.16
N SER A 321 79.99 47.65 2.97
CA SER A 321 81.32 47.38 2.36
C SER A 321 81.32 47.67 0.85
N LEU A 322 80.24 47.26 0.16
CA LEU A 322 79.96 47.63 -1.23
C LEU A 322 79.80 49.15 -1.38
N ALA A 323 79.16 49.84 -0.43
CA ALA A 323 79.08 51.29 -0.43
C ALA A 323 80.44 51.99 -0.28
N THR A 324 81.41 51.39 0.45
CA THR A 324 82.78 51.94 0.57
C THR A 324 83.73 51.56 -0.57
N THR A 325 83.39 50.56 -1.39
CA THR A 325 84.21 50.11 -2.53
C THR A 325 83.66 50.55 -3.90
N SER A 326 82.42 51.06 -3.97
CA SER A 326 81.77 51.50 -5.21
C SER A 326 82.04 52.96 -5.62
N THR A 327 83.13 53.57 -5.15
CA THR A 327 83.58 54.90 -5.64
C THR A 327 84.65 54.79 -6.73
N ALA A 328 85.12 53.58 -7.07
CA ALA A 328 86.25 53.39 -7.98
C ALA A 328 86.09 52.19 -8.95
N ALA A 329 84.99 52.12 -9.71
CA ALA A 329 84.96 51.55 -11.07
C ALA A 329 83.57 51.75 -11.71
N SER A 330 83.50 52.55 -12.77
CA SER A 330 82.30 52.68 -13.60
C SER A 330 82.36 51.73 -14.82
N THR A 331 81.18 51.50 -15.39
CA THR A 331 80.93 51.10 -16.80
C THR A 331 80.85 49.60 -17.18
N ASN A 332 79.61 49.18 -17.48
CA ASN A 332 79.12 48.81 -18.83
C ASN A 332 78.64 47.37 -19.11
N GLN A 333 77.65 47.32 -20.04
CA GLN A 333 77.05 46.18 -20.74
C GLN A 333 76.15 45.24 -19.89
N ARG A 334 74.83 45.11 -20.11
CA ARG A 334 73.98 44.92 -21.33
C ARG A 334 73.94 43.45 -21.80
N GLY A 335 72.96 42.68 -21.32
CA GLY A 335 72.65 41.31 -21.76
C GLY A 335 71.17 40.95 -21.59
N LYS A 336 70.55 40.36 -22.62
CA LYS A 336 69.12 39.97 -22.70
C LYS A 336 68.93 38.46 -22.48
N GLY A 337 67.75 38.06 -21.98
CA GLY A 337 67.23 36.68 -21.95
C GLY A 337 66.81 36.28 -20.53
N SER A 338 65.53 36.22 -20.14
CA SER A 338 64.43 35.41 -20.68
C SER A 338 64.79 33.93 -20.85
N PHE A 339 64.30 33.06 -19.94
CA PHE A 339 63.56 31.84 -20.32
C PHE A 339 62.76 31.23 -19.15
N LYS A 340 61.43 31.19 -19.36
CA LYS A 340 60.45 30.13 -19.00
C LYS A 340 60.46 29.46 -17.61
N SER A 341 59.35 29.71 -16.91
CA SER A 341 58.71 28.80 -15.97
C SER A 341 58.59 27.36 -16.51
N ILE A 342 58.89 26.37 -15.66
CA ILE A 342 58.48 24.97 -15.84
C ILE A 342 57.48 24.63 -14.73
N ARG A 343 56.23 24.42 -15.13
CA ARG A 343 55.10 24.06 -14.27
C ARG A 343 54.71 22.62 -14.54
N ASN A 344 55.16 21.68 -13.71
CA ASN A 344 54.77 20.28 -13.83
C ASN A 344 53.47 20.01 -13.07
N LYS A 345 52.42 19.62 -13.81
CA LYS A 345 51.23 18.90 -13.30
C LYS A 345 51.50 17.39 -13.43
N PRO A 346 50.87 16.57 -12.58
CA PRO A 346 49.82 15.67 -13.08
C PRO A 346 48.50 15.92 -12.30
N LEU A 347 47.37 16.15 -12.96
CA LEU A 347 46.51 15.16 -13.67
C LEU A 347 45.44 14.57 -12.74
N LEU A 348 44.42 15.38 -12.45
CA LEU A 348 43.11 14.88 -12.03
C LEU A 348 42.55 13.98 -13.14
N LYS A 349 42.18 12.74 -12.81
CA LYS A 349 41.49 11.82 -13.71
C LYS A 349 40.16 11.43 -13.08
N SER A 350 39.08 12.00 -13.61
CA SER A 350 37.71 11.67 -13.22
C SER A 350 37.18 10.48 -14.03
N SER A 351 36.66 9.48 -13.34
CA SER A 351 35.74 8.46 -13.88
C SER A 351 34.93 7.95 -12.68
N SER A 352 33.64 8.25 -12.54
CA SER A 352 32.50 7.79 -13.34
C SER A 352 32.15 6.31 -13.11
N ARG A 353 31.10 6.12 -12.28
CA ARG A 353 30.07 5.05 -12.29
C ARG A 353 30.41 3.69 -12.93
N LYS A 354 30.64 2.70 -12.05
CA LYS A 354 29.70 1.58 -11.79
C LYS A 354 29.27 1.66 -10.31
N SER A 355 28.19 1.08 -9.77
CA SER A 355 26.96 0.43 -10.29
C SER A 355 27.08 -0.79 -11.21
N GLU A 356 26.91 -1.98 -10.61
CA GLU A 356 26.43 -3.24 -11.22
C GLU A 356 25.52 -3.94 -10.19
N THR A 357 24.31 -4.28 -10.62
CA THR A 357 23.35 -5.20 -9.96
C THR A 357 23.37 -6.52 -10.73
N SER A 358 22.73 -7.57 -10.19
CA SER A 358 22.72 -8.98 -10.63
C SER A 358 23.91 -9.81 -10.10
N ASP A 359 23.72 -10.97 -9.48
CA ASP A 359 22.48 -11.74 -9.15
C ASP A 359 22.48 -12.23 -7.69
#